data_AF-A0A3E4WNU5-F1
#
_entry.id   AF-A0A3E4WNU5-F1
#
_cell.length_a   1.000
_cell.length_b   1.000
_cell.length_c   1.000
_cell.angle_alpha   90.00
_cell.angle_beta   90.00
_cell.angle_gamma   90.00
#
_symmetry.space_group_name_H-M   'P 1'
#
loop_
_entity.id
_entity.type
_entity.pdbx_description
1 polymer ?
#
loop_
_entity_poly.entity_id
_entity_poly.type
_entity_poly.pdbx_seq_one_letter_code
_entity_poly.pdbx_strand_id
1 'polypeptide(L)'
;MKQEIITYLAGPRNFIQGVELYEKYGINRMLKKSFRRQGETETMKAILLEELRKLAGLSEREFKTIRRNSKQPAAVKMEPVRQEPPKMPVKYSDDLLLELAESFGVSVEELVSSDFRDKVLSMDENADRVEELEEELEEAEKRYKAAPETVIKMIRFREKFTFLNSPDCPDILKILVSDMFTAYGKYKEAFARLEATPDDVSSLSTAQEAQAVVENFIANREMWDELEYYRENGKILGKCEKVKSLSVRKGVENLSDIDIQKALNNARANLSKNKAKLEQAGDDEKKKASALALIQKWETTQKAIEEEIEARKKK
;
A
#
# COMPACT_ATOMS: atom_id res chain seq x y z
N MET A 1 -19.30 -22.59 29.56
CA MET A 1 -20.52 -22.02 28.93
C MET A 1 -21.41 -21.29 29.94
N LYS A 2 -22.24 -21.97 30.76
CA LYS A 2 -23.22 -21.30 31.64
C LYS A 2 -22.59 -20.40 32.73
N GLN A 3 -21.47 -20.82 33.33
CA GLN A 3 -20.82 -20.06 34.40
C GLN A 3 -20.28 -18.70 33.91
N GLU A 4 -19.64 -18.63 32.75
CA GLU A 4 -19.12 -17.37 32.17
C GLU A 4 -20.24 -16.34 31.92
N ILE A 5 -21.38 -16.80 31.36
CA ILE A 5 -22.54 -15.95 31.12
C ILE A 5 -23.15 -15.49 32.46
N ILE A 6 -23.29 -16.38 33.44
CA ILE A 6 -23.81 -16.02 34.78
C ILE A 6 -22.89 -15.00 35.47
N THR A 7 -21.57 -15.17 35.39
CA THR A 7 -20.59 -14.23 35.94
C THR A 7 -20.69 -12.86 35.27
N TYR A 8 -20.85 -12.81 33.96
CA TYR A 8 -21.09 -11.56 33.22
C TYR A 8 -22.42 -10.90 33.61
N LEU A 9 -23.51 -11.67 33.71
CA LEU A 9 -24.84 -11.18 34.10
C LEU A 9 -24.86 -10.69 35.56
N ALA A 10 -23.98 -11.19 36.43
CA ALA A 10 -23.79 -10.72 37.81
C ALA A 10 -22.85 -9.50 37.92
N GLY A 11 -22.09 -9.19 36.86
CA GLY A 11 -21.07 -8.14 36.81
C GLY A 11 -21.57 -6.82 36.17
N PRO A 12 -20.66 -5.99 35.62
CA PRO A 12 -20.97 -4.66 35.09
C PRO A 12 -21.71 -4.63 33.74
N ARG A 13 -21.94 -5.79 33.11
CA ARG A 13 -22.73 -5.95 31.87
C ARG A 13 -22.29 -5.03 30.72
N ASN A 14 -20.98 -4.95 30.49
CA ASN A 14 -20.40 -4.19 29.38
C ASN A 14 -20.87 -4.77 28.04
N PHE A 15 -21.44 -3.92 27.18
CA PHE A 15 -22.03 -4.36 25.92
C PHE A 15 -21.07 -5.18 25.06
N ILE A 16 -19.84 -4.70 24.87
CA ILE A 16 -18.80 -5.38 24.06
C ILE A 16 -18.52 -6.80 24.57
N GLN A 17 -18.32 -6.96 25.89
CA GLN A 17 -18.07 -8.26 26.51
C GLN A 17 -19.30 -9.19 26.40
N GLY A 18 -20.51 -8.64 26.47
CA GLY A 18 -21.74 -9.39 26.23
C GLY A 18 -21.87 -9.87 24.79
N VAL A 19 -21.49 -9.04 23.83
CA VAL A 19 -21.51 -9.38 22.40
C VAL A 19 -20.50 -10.50 22.11
N GLU A 20 -19.29 -10.45 22.67
CA GLU A 20 -18.30 -11.54 22.57
C GLU A 20 -18.83 -12.87 23.13
N LEU A 21 -19.50 -12.82 24.28
CA LEU A 21 -20.13 -14.00 24.88
C LEU A 21 -21.27 -14.55 24.01
N TYR A 22 -22.08 -13.68 23.41
CA TYR A 22 -23.15 -14.08 22.51
C TYR A 22 -22.61 -14.56 21.15
N GLU A 23 -21.48 -14.04 20.68
CA GLU A 23 -20.81 -14.51 19.47
C GLU A 23 -20.30 -15.94 19.66
N LYS A 24 -19.73 -16.22 20.83
CA LYS A 24 -19.19 -17.53 21.20
C LYS A 24 -20.27 -18.59 21.47
N TYR A 25 -21.39 -18.21 22.08
CA TYR A 25 -22.40 -19.18 22.57
C TYR A 25 -23.81 -19.02 21.98
N GLY A 26 -24.08 -17.92 21.27
CA GLY A 26 -25.39 -17.63 20.70
C GLY A 26 -25.67 -18.40 19.42
N ILE A 27 -26.95 -18.71 19.22
CA ILE A 27 -27.44 -19.52 18.09
C ILE A 27 -27.98 -18.63 16.96
N ASN A 28 -28.58 -17.48 17.29
CA ASN A 28 -29.21 -16.62 16.29
C ASN A 28 -28.19 -15.76 15.52
N ARG A 29 -28.01 -16.08 14.23
CA ARG A 29 -27.07 -15.40 13.33
C ARG A 29 -27.45 -13.94 13.05
N MET A 30 -28.75 -13.61 12.94
CA MET A 30 -29.20 -12.24 12.71
C MET A 30 -28.88 -11.34 13.90
N LEU A 31 -29.05 -11.83 15.13
CA LEU A 31 -28.74 -11.05 16.34
C LEU A 31 -27.23 -10.79 16.46
N LYS A 32 -26.37 -11.75 16.10
CA LYS A 32 -24.92 -11.51 16.01
C LYS A 32 -24.58 -10.38 15.04
N LYS A 33 -25.18 -10.37 13.83
CA LYS A 33 -25.01 -9.29 12.85
C LYS A 33 -25.56 -7.95 13.37
N SER A 34 -26.71 -7.96 14.03
CA SER A 34 -27.34 -6.76 14.60
C SER A 34 -26.46 -6.11 15.68
N PHE A 35 -25.89 -6.90 16.57
CA PHE A 35 -25.01 -6.39 17.63
C PHE A 35 -23.70 -5.79 17.08
N ARG A 36 -23.20 -6.29 15.94
CA ARG A 36 -22.02 -5.73 15.25
C ARG A 36 -22.31 -4.42 14.52
N ARG A 37 -23.47 -4.31 13.86
CA ARG A 37 -23.80 -3.15 13.01
C ARG A 37 -24.39 -1.96 13.77
N GLN A 38 -25.25 -2.20 14.75
CA GLN A 38 -26.08 -1.15 15.35
C GLN A 38 -25.46 -0.49 16.61
N GLY A 39 -24.34 -1.01 17.10
CA GLY A 39 -23.65 -0.44 18.26
C GLY A 39 -24.43 -0.53 19.57
N GLU A 40 -23.94 0.18 20.59
CA GLU A 40 -24.47 0.12 21.96
C GLU A 40 -25.74 1.00 22.12
N THR A 41 -26.92 0.43 21.88
CA THR A 41 -28.22 1.06 22.17
C THR A 41 -28.94 0.38 23.34
N GLU A 42 -29.83 1.10 24.04
CA GLU A 42 -30.57 0.53 25.19
C GLU A 42 -31.43 -0.68 24.80
N THR A 43 -32.01 -0.66 23.60
CA THR A 43 -32.78 -1.76 23.05
C THR A 43 -31.90 -2.98 22.75
N MET A 44 -30.74 -2.78 22.13
CA MET A 44 -29.80 -3.87 21.85
C MET A 44 -29.20 -4.47 23.13
N LYS A 45 -28.92 -3.64 24.14
CA LYS A 45 -28.53 -4.15 25.47
C LYS A 45 -29.60 -5.03 26.08
N ALA A 46 -30.86 -4.61 26.02
CA ALA A 46 -31.97 -5.38 26.58
C ALA A 46 -32.13 -6.73 25.85
N ILE A 47 -32.06 -6.73 24.51
CA ILE A 47 -32.13 -7.94 23.69
C ILE A 47 -30.94 -8.87 23.99
N LEU A 48 -29.72 -8.34 24.05
CA LEU A 48 -28.50 -9.10 24.36
C LEU A 48 -28.57 -9.76 25.73
N LEU A 49 -29.02 -9.02 26.76
CA LEU A 49 -29.15 -9.54 28.12
C LEU A 49 -30.22 -10.63 28.21
N GLU A 50 -31.34 -10.46 27.51
CA GLU A 50 -32.43 -11.43 27.48
C GLU A 50 -32.02 -12.73 26.79
N GLU A 51 -31.26 -12.62 25.70
CA GLU A 51 -30.71 -13.76 25.00
C GLU A 51 -29.63 -14.49 25.81
N LEU A 52 -28.72 -13.77 26.46
CA LEU A 52 -27.74 -14.35 27.36
C LEU A 52 -28.40 -15.00 28.59
N ARG A 53 -29.50 -14.45 29.10
CA ARG A 53 -30.32 -15.07 30.15
C ARG A 53 -30.88 -16.42 29.72
N LYS A 54 -31.45 -16.50 28.52
CA LYS A 54 -31.98 -17.75 27.94
C LYS A 54 -30.87 -18.79 27.75
N LEU A 55 -29.71 -18.39 27.25
CA LEU A 55 -28.55 -19.27 27.06
C LEU A 55 -27.98 -19.80 28.39
N ALA A 56 -28.02 -18.98 29.45
CA ALA A 56 -27.67 -19.41 30.79
C ALA A 56 -28.72 -20.33 31.43
N GLY A 57 -29.93 -20.40 30.87
CA GLY A 57 -31.05 -21.18 31.42
C GLY A 57 -31.64 -20.59 32.70
N LEU A 58 -31.48 -19.28 32.91
CA LEU A 58 -31.99 -18.57 34.09
C LEU A 58 -33.43 -18.14 33.87
N SER A 59 -34.30 -18.30 34.87
CA SER A 59 -35.64 -17.71 34.88
C SER A 59 -35.59 -16.18 35.10
N GLU A 60 -36.64 -15.46 34.71
CA GLU A 60 -36.73 -14.00 34.94
C GLU A 60 -36.64 -13.63 36.43
N ARG A 61 -37.14 -14.51 37.30
CA ARG A 61 -37.09 -14.33 38.76
C ARG A 61 -35.66 -14.44 39.26
N GLU A 62 -34.94 -15.50 38.84
CA GLU A 62 -33.53 -15.69 39.19
C GLU A 62 -32.67 -14.55 38.66
N PHE A 63 -32.90 -14.08 37.43
CA PHE A 63 -32.18 -12.96 36.83
C PHE A 63 -32.35 -11.65 37.61
N LYS A 64 -33.55 -11.38 38.14
CA LYS A 64 -33.83 -10.20 38.97
C LYS A 64 -33.20 -10.29 40.36
N THR A 65 -33.00 -11.50 40.89
CA THR A 65 -32.44 -11.74 42.23
C THR A 65 -30.91 -11.92 42.23
N ILE A 66 -30.25 -11.94 41.06
CA ILE A 66 -28.78 -12.05 40.98
C ILE A 66 -28.11 -10.88 41.73
N ARG A 67 -27.27 -11.23 42.71
CA ARG A 67 -26.47 -10.27 43.49
C ARG A 67 -25.53 -9.51 42.55
N ARG A 68 -25.67 -8.18 42.50
CA ARG A 68 -24.88 -7.31 41.62
C ARG A 68 -23.50 -7.07 42.24
N ASN A 69 -22.45 -7.48 41.55
CA ASN A 69 -21.08 -7.13 41.91
C ASN A 69 -20.65 -5.92 41.08
N SER A 70 -20.69 -4.72 41.68
CA SER A 70 -20.41 -3.44 41.02
C SER A 70 -18.92 -3.14 40.78
N LYS A 71 -18.01 -4.11 40.95
CA LYS A 71 -16.58 -3.90 40.69
C LYS A 71 -16.33 -3.95 39.18
N GLN A 72 -16.11 -2.79 38.58
CA GLN A 72 -15.44 -2.72 37.30
C GLN A 72 -14.02 -3.31 37.45
N PRO A 73 -13.55 -4.19 36.56
CA PRO A 73 -12.11 -4.35 36.41
C PRO A 73 -11.59 -2.97 35.99
N ALA A 74 -10.79 -2.35 36.85
CA ALA A 74 -10.14 -1.09 36.54
C ALA A 74 -9.46 -1.24 35.19
N ALA A 75 -9.79 -0.34 34.25
CA ALA A 75 -9.01 -0.17 33.04
C ALA A 75 -7.54 -0.12 33.45
N VAL A 76 -6.76 -1.10 33.03
CA VAL A 76 -5.33 -1.12 33.24
C VAL A 76 -4.81 0.12 32.54
N LYS A 77 -4.53 1.16 33.33
CA LYS A 77 -3.74 2.30 32.92
C LYS A 77 -2.35 1.76 32.62
N MET A 78 -2.11 1.36 31.38
CA MET A 78 -0.76 1.17 30.89
C MET A 78 -0.12 2.56 30.83
N GLU A 79 0.88 2.77 31.68
CA GLU A 79 1.89 3.80 31.44
C GLU A 79 2.44 3.63 30.01
N PRO A 80 2.72 4.73 29.29
CA PRO A 80 3.21 4.64 27.93
C PRO A 80 4.68 4.24 27.96
N VAL A 81 4.92 2.93 28.10
CA VAL A 81 6.16 2.35 27.58
C VAL A 81 6.08 2.54 26.07
N ARG A 82 6.98 3.38 25.53
CA ARG A 82 7.21 3.53 24.09
C ARG A 82 7.54 2.15 23.51
N GLN A 83 6.51 1.45 23.06
CA GLN A 83 6.64 0.35 22.13
C GLN A 83 6.64 1.00 20.75
N GLU A 84 7.74 0.86 20.03
CA GLU A 84 7.74 1.08 18.59
C GLU A 84 6.62 0.20 18.01
N PRO A 85 5.70 0.77 17.21
CA PRO A 85 4.55 0.02 16.75
C PRO A 85 5.05 -1.20 15.95
N PRO A 86 4.54 -2.41 16.22
CA PRO A 86 4.73 -3.52 15.31
C PRO A 86 4.22 -3.06 13.94
N LYS A 87 5.11 -3.07 12.95
CA LYS A 87 4.77 -2.82 11.55
C LYS A 87 3.85 -3.95 11.06
N MET A 88 2.59 -3.91 11.45
CA MET A 88 1.56 -4.59 10.67
C MET A 88 1.55 -3.88 9.31
N PRO A 89 1.63 -4.62 8.19
CA PRO A 89 1.52 -4.00 6.89
C PRO A 89 0.18 -3.27 6.86
N VAL A 90 0.23 -1.96 6.64
CA VAL A 90 -0.97 -1.14 6.45
C VAL A 90 -1.65 -1.70 5.20
N LYS A 91 -2.68 -2.53 5.38
CA LYS A 91 -3.48 -3.04 4.26
C LYS A 91 -4.25 -1.87 3.70
N TYR A 92 -3.89 -1.43 2.50
CA TYR A 92 -4.62 -0.38 1.79
C TYR A 92 -5.94 -0.97 1.25
N SER A 93 -6.90 -0.10 0.93
CA SER A 93 -8.19 -0.49 0.31
C SER A 93 -8.03 -1.43 -0.89
N ASP A 94 -6.92 -1.25 -1.61
CA ASP A 94 -6.56 -1.99 -2.80
C ASP A 94 -6.13 -3.42 -2.44
N ASP A 95 -5.39 -3.59 -1.34
CA ASP A 95 -4.90 -4.90 -0.89
C ASP A 95 -6.08 -5.80 -0.49
N LEU A 96 -7.16 -5.24 0.07
CA LEU A 96 -8.38 -5.98 0.39
C LEU A 96 -9.14 -6.45 -0.86
N LEU A 97 -9.14 -5.65 -1.93
CA LEU A 97 -9.77 -6.03 -3.20
C LEU A 97 -8.95 -7.14 -3.89
N LEU A 98 -7.62 -7.02 -3.87
CA LEU A 98 -6.72 -8.05 -4.41
C LEU A 98 -6.81 -9.37 -3.62
N GLU A 99 -6.85 -9.32 -2.29
CA GLU A 99 -7.02 -10.52 -1.44
C GLU A 99 -8.35 -11.23 -1.73
N LEU A 100 -9.43 -10.46 -1.91
CA LEU A 100 -10.74 -11.02 -2.25
C LEU A 100 -10.71 -11.65 -3.65
N ALA A 101 -10.14 -10.97 -4.65
CA ALA A 101 -9.98 -11.50 -6.00
C ALA A 101 -9.15 -12.79 -6.03
N GLU A 102 -8.04 -12.84 -5.28
CA GLU A 102 -7.19 -14.01 -5.13
C GLU A 102 -7.92 -15.18 -4.44
N SER A 103 -8.78 -14.90 -3.45
CA SER A 103 -9.59 -15.93 -2.77
C SER A 103 -10.55 -16.65 -3.72
N PHE A 104 -10.99 -15.95 -4.76
CA PHE A 104 -11.85 -16.48 -5.81
C PHE A 104 -11.07 -16.96 -7.05
N GLY A 105 -9.75 -16.76 -7.08
CA GLY A 105 -8.91 -17.08 -8.23
C GLY A 105 -9.23 -16.27 -9.49
N VAL A 106 -9.84 -15.09 -9.35
CA VAL A 106 -10.23 -14.20 -10.45
C VAL A 106 -9.52 -12.86 -10.35
N SER A 107 -9.59 -12.04 -11.40
CA SER A 107 -9.13 -10.65 -11.34
C SER A 107 -10.14 -9.77 -10.58
N VAL A 108 -9.71 -8.62 -10.06
CA VAL A 108 -10.56 -7.61 -9.42
C VAL A 108 -11.60 -7.08 -10.42
N GLU A 109 -11.29 -7.01 -11.71
CA GLU A 109 -12.24 -6.60 -12.75
C GLU A 109 -13.33 -7.65 -12.98
N GLU A 110 -12.97 -8.93 -12.93
CA GLU A 110 -13.91 -10.05 -13.00
C GLU A 110 -14.72 -10.20 -11.71
N LEU A 111 -14.09 -10.01 -10.54
CA LEU A 111 -14.74 -10.00 -9.22
C LEU A 111 -15.89 -8.98 -9.15
N VAL A 112 -15.73 -7.85 -9.83
CA VAL A 112 -16.68 -6.74 -9.86
C VAL A 112 -17.70 -6.87 -11.01
N SER A 113 -17.56 -7.87 -11.89
CA SER A 113 -18.48 -8.14 -13.00
C SER A 113 -19.81 -8.74 -12.52
N SER A 114 -20.92 -8.36 -13.16
CA SER A 114 -22.24 -8.95 -12.92
C SER A 114 -22.24 -10.46 -13.14
N ASP A 115 -21.57 -10.91 -14.20
CA ASP A 115 -21.57 -12.31 -14.62
C ASP A 115 -20.87 -13.22 -13.60
N PHE A 116 -19.83 -12.70 -12.95
CA PHE A 116 -19.11 -13.42 -11.91
C PHE A 116 -19.93 -13.51 -10.62
N ARG A 117 -20.64 -12.44 -10.26
CA ARG A 117 -21.52 -12.43 -9.07
C ARG A 117 -22.64 -13.44 -9.20
N ASP A 118 -23.34 -13.41 -10.33
CA ASP A 118 -24.45 -14.33 -10.59
C ASP A 118 -23.94 -15.78 -10.57
N LYS A 119 -22.72 -16.02 -11.08
CA LYS A 119 -22.08 -17.34 -11.05
C LYS A 119 -21.68 -17.77 -9.64
N VAL A 120 -21.04 -16.91 -8.84
CA VAL A 120 -20.63 -17.25 -7.45
C VAL A 120 -21.82 -17.46 -6.54
N LEU A 121 -22.87 -16.66 -6.71
CA LEU A 121 -24.10 -16.73 -5.91
C LEU A 121 -24.99 -17.93 -6.29
N SER A 122 -24.85 -18.47 -7.52
CA SER A 122 -25.60 -19.65 -7.98
C SER A 122 -24.89 -20.99 -7.72
N MET A 123 -23.67 -20.99 -7.18
CA MET A 123 -22.97 -22.24 -6.82
C MET A 123 -23.57 -22.87 -5.55
N ASP A 124 -23.90 -24.16 -5.63
CA ASP A 124 -24.50 -24.92 -4.52
C ASP A 124 -23.64 -24.93 -3.24
N GLU A 125 -22.31 -24.87 -3.38
CA GLU A 125 -21.36 -24.80 -2.26
C GLU A 125 -21.48 -23.50 -1.45
N ASN A 126 -21.98 -22.44 -2.09
CA ASN A 126 -22.14 -21.12 -1.50
C ASN A 126 -23.56 -20.87 -0.96
N ALA A 127 -24.50 -21.81 -1.15
CA ALA A 127 -25.91 -21.69 -0.79
C ALA A 127 -26.15 -21.21 0.66
N ASP A 128 -25.30 -21.65 1.60
CA ASP A 128 -25.38 -21.29 3.02
C ASP A 128 -24.73 -19.93 3.37
N ARG A 129 -24.00 -19.32 2.42
CA ARG A 129 -23.23 -18.07 2.57
C ARG A 129 -23.58 -17.01 1.51
N VAL A 130 -24.57 -17.25 0.65
CA VAL A 130 -24.97 -16.35 -0.46
C VAL A 130 -25.17 -14.92 0.03
N GLU A 131 -25.93 -14.71 1.11
CA GLU A 131 -26.17 -13.37 1.66
C GLU A 131 -24.88 -12.67 2.15
N GLU A 132 -23.91 -13.42 2.68
CA GLU A 132 -22.63 -12.85 3.14
C GLU A 132 -21.72 -12.50 1.96
N LEU A 133 -21.68 -13.39 0.96
CA LEU A 133 -20.91 -13.17 -0.27
C LEU A 133 -21.49 -12.04 -1.12
N GLU A 134 -22.81 -11.90 -1.17
CA GLU A 134 -23.49 -10.79 -1.85
C GLU A 134 -23.13 -9.45 -1.21
N GLU A 135 -23.13 -9.37 0.13
CA GLU A 135 -22.68 -8.18 0.86
C GLU A 135 -21.20 -7.86 0.60
N GLU A 136 -20.31 -8.86 0.59
CA GLU A 136 -18.88 -8.70 0.31
C GLU A 136 -18.62 -8.24 -1.14
N LEU A 137 -19.33 -8.82 -2.11
CA LEU A 137 -19.23 -8.47 -3.53
C LEU A 137 -19.80 -7.06 -3.80
N GLU A 138 -20.92 -6.70 -3.19
CA GLU A 138 -21.46 -5.33 -3.27
C GLU A 138 -20.51 -4.30 -2.65
N GLU A 139 -19.93 -4.61 -1.49
CA GLU A 139 -18.98 -3.73 -0.84
C GLU A 139 -17.71 -3.57 -1.69
N ALA A 140 -17.23 -4.66 -2.30
CA ALA A 140 -16.14 -4.62 -3.27
C ALA A 140 -16.50 -3.75 -4.49
N GLU A 141 -17.73 -3.81 -5.00
CA GLU A 141 -18.20 -2.92 -6.08
C GLU A 141 -18.13 -1.45 -5.69
N LYS A 142 -18.69 -1.14 -4.52
CA LYS A 142 -18.82 0.23 -4.03
C LYS A 142 -17.42 0.81 -3.82
N ARG A 143 -16.51 0.01 -3.26
CA ARG A 143 -15.10 0.39 -3.09
C ARG A 143 -14.38 0.56 -4.42
N TYR A 144 -14.58 -0.34 -5.38
CA TYR A 144 -13.97 -0.23 -6.72
C TYR A 144 -14.49 0.98 -7.50
N LYS A 145 -15.81 1.26 -7.47
CA LYS A 145 -16.42 2.43 -8.12
C LYS A 145 -16.06 3.76 -7.44
N ALA A 146 -15.88 3.75 -6.13
CA ALA A 146 -15.46 4.92 -5.37
C ALA A 146 -13.94 5.18 -5.47
N ALA A 147 -13.16 4.19 -5.93
CA ALA A 147 -11.73 4.35 -6.08
C ALA A 147 -11.41 5.32 -7.23
N PRO A 148 -10.51 6.30 -7.02
CA PRO A 148 -10.07 7.17 -8.10
C PRO A 148 -9.42 6.35 -9.21
N GLU A 149 -9.54 6.82 -10.45
CA GLU A 149 -9.08 6.10 -11.65
C GLU A 149 -7.58 5.70 -11.58
N THR A 150 -6.78 6.45 -10.83
CA THR A 150 -5.37 6.16 -10.53
C THR A 150 -5.20 4.87 -9.72
N VAL A 151 -6.05 4.66 -8.72
CA VAL A 151 -6.06 3.47 -7.85
C VAL A 151 -6.53 2.24 -8.63
N ILE A 152 -7.56 2.37 -9.46
CA ILE A 152 -8.02 1.28 -10.33
C ILE A 152 -6.91 0.83 -11.29
N LYS A 153 -6.16 1.78 -11.87
CA LYS A 153 -5.00 1.47 -12.71
C LYS A 153 -3.87 0.84 -11.89
N MET A 154 -3.71 1.20 -10.63
CA MET A 154 -2.73 0.62 -9.70
C MET A 154 -3.07 -0.83 -9.34
N ILE A 155 -4.35 -1.15 -9.16
CA ILE A 155 -4.84 -2.52 -8.97
C ILE A 155 -4.53 -3.36 -10.20
N ARG A 156 -4.95 -2.93 -11.40
CA ARG A 156 -4.62 -3.63 -12.66
C ARG A 156 -3.12 -3.78 -12.89
N PHE A 157 -2.35 -2.79 -12.47
CA PHE A 157 -0.91 -2.81 -12.54
C PHE A 157 -0.31 -3.88 -11.61
N ARG A 158 -0.78 -3.99 -10.37
CA ARG A 158 -0.34 -5.02 -9.42
C ARG A 158 -0.78 -6.43 -9.82
N GLU A 159 -1.94 -6.57 -10.46
CA GLU A 159 -2.37 -7.83 -11.06
C GLU A 159 -1.47 -8.24 -12.23
N LYS A 160 -1.10 -7.30 -13.10
CA LYS A 160 -0.19 -7.55 -14.23
C LYS A 160 1.25 -7.83 -13.77
N PHE A 161 1.66 -7.23 -12.66
CA PHE A 161 3.01 -7.36 -12.09
C PHE A 161 2.93 -8.02 -10.70
N THR A 162 2.53 -9.29 -10.68
CA THR A 162 2.33 -10.09 -9.45
C THR A 162 3.57 -10.12 -8.54
N PHE A 163 4.78 -10.00 -9.09
CA PHE A 163 6.01 -9.91 -8.30
C PHE A 163 6.02 -8.71 -7.34
N LEU A 164 5.26 -7.64 -7.61
CA LEU A 164 5.17 -6.48 -6.71
C LEU A 164 4.45 -6.81 -5.39
N ASN A 165 3.59 -7.83 -5.38
CA ASN A 165 2.91 -8.32 -4.19
C ASN A 165 3.78 -9.30 -3.38
N SER A 166 4.87 -9.80 -3.97
CA SER A 166 5.80 -10.69 -3.27
C SER A 166 6.62 -9.93 -2.21
N PRO A 167 6.85 -10.52 -1.02
CA PRO A 167 7.76 -9.96 -0.03
C PRO A 167 9.21 -9.88 -0.52
N ASP A 168 9.61 -10.72 -1.49
CA ASP A 168 10.97 -10.76 -2.07
C ASP A 168 11.20 -9.69 -3.16
N CYS A 169 10.22 -8.83 -3.42
CA CYS A 169 10.34 -7.76 -4.40
C CYS A 169 11.39 -6.71 -3.95
N PRO A 170 12.44 -6.46 -4.77
CA PRO A 170 13.43 -5.42 -4.48
C PRO A 170 12.76 -4.06 -4.25
N ASP A 171 13.12 -3.37 -3.15
CA ASP A 171 12.59 -2.03 -2.84
C ASP A 171 12.77 -1.04 -4.00
N ILE A 172 13.81 -1.23 -4.81
CA ILE A 172 14.10 -0.41 -5.98
C ILE A 172 12.92 -0.42 -6.95
N LEU A 173 12.27 -1.56 -7.17
CA LEU A 173 11.11 -1.67 -8.06
C LEU A 173 9.88 -1.02 -7.43
N LYS A 174 9.68 -1.15 -6.11
CA LYS A 174 8.59 -0.46 -5.41
C LYS A 174 8.71 1.06 -5.52
N ILE A 175 9.93 1.59 -5.35
CA ILE A 175 10.23 3.02 -5.54
C ILE A 175 9.99 3.42 -7.00
N LEU A 176 10.45 2.60 -7.95
CA LEU A 176 10.31 2.87 -9.38
C LEU A 176 8.84 2.95 -9.80
N VAL A 177 8.00 2.03 -9.31
CA VAL A 177 6.55 2.07 -9.51
C VAL A 177 5.93 3.36 -8.96
N SER A 178 6.29 3.75 -7.73
CA SER A 178 5.81 5.02 -7.14
C SER A 178 6.20 6.24 -7.98
N ASP A 179 7.45 6.28 -8.44
CA ASP A 179 7.96 7.34 -9.31
C ASP A 179 7.29 7.33 -10.68
N MET A 180 6.98 6.16 -11.23
CA MET A 180 6.28 5.98 -12.50
C MET A 180 4.87 6.57 -12.44
N PHE A 181 4.13 6.31 -11.36
CA PHE A 181 2.82 6.92 -11.15
C PHE A 181 2.91 8.43 -10.96
N THR A 182 3.94 8.91 -10.26
CA THR A 182 4.19 10.35 -10.09
C THR A 182 4.49 11.02 -11.44
N ALA A 183 5.30 10.39 -12.28
CA ALA A 183 5.60 10.88 -13.64
C ALA A 183 4.33 10.89 -14.52
N TYR A 184 3.50 9.85 -14.43
CA TYR A 184 2.22 9.79 -15.14
C TYR A 184 1.25 10.89 -14.69
N GLY A 185 1.16 11.16 -13.39
CA GLY A 185 0.36 12.26 -12.85
C GLY A 185 0.81 13.61 -13.39
N LYS A 186 2.12 13.88 -13.35
CA LYS A 186 2.72 15.10 -13.90
C LYS A 186 2.51 15.24 -15.40
N TYR A 187 2.63 14.13 -16.15
CA TYR A 187 2.30 14.08 -17.58
C TYR A 187 0.84 14.48 -17.82
N LYS A 188 -0.11 13.90 -17.09
CA LYS A 188 -1.55 14.18 -17.25
C LYS A 188 -1.88 15.63 -16.88
N GLU A 189 -1.29 16.16 -15.82
CA GLU A 189 -1.48 17.56 -15.41
C GLU A 189 -0.89 18.54 -16.42
N ALA A 190 0.31 18.28 -16.93
CA ALA A 190 0.95 19.13 -17.92
C ALA A 190 0.23 19.04 -19.28
N PHE A 191 -0.28 17.86 -19.64
CA PHE A 191 -1.13 17.68 -20.82
C PHE A 191 -2.46 18.45 -20.69
N ALA A 192 -3.12 18.37 -19.54
CA ALA A 192 -4.36 19.11 -19.28
C ALA A 192 -4.14 20.64 -19.28
N ARG A 193 -2.96 21.11 -18.84
CA ARG A 193 -2.58 22.52 -18.92
C ARG A 193 -2.37 22.98 -20.36
N LEU A 194 -1.69 22.18 -21.18
CA LEU A 194 -1.53 22.43 -22.62
C LEU A 194 -2.86 22.42 -23.37
N GLU A 195 -3.77 21.52 -23.02
CA GLU A 195 -5.10 21.45 -23.62
C GLU A 195 -5.98 22.66 -23.24
N ALA A 196 -5.77 23.21 -22.04
CA ALA A 196 -6.46 24.40 -21.56
C ALA A 196 -5.87 25.72 -22.09
N THR A 197 -4.64 25.71 -22.62
CA THR A 197 -4.04 26.90 -23.25
C THR A 197 -4.64 27.13 -24.65
N PRO A 198 -5.18 28.34 -24.95
CA PRO A 198 -5.69 28.66 -26.28
C PRO A 198 -4.57 28.63 -27.35
N ASP A 199 -4.92 28.22 -28.57
CA ASP A 199 -4.02 28.04 -29.73
C ASP A 199 -3.11 29.25 -30.08
N ASP A 200 -3.44 30.45 -29.60
CA ASP A 200 -2.81 31.71 -30.00
C ASP A 200 -1.67 32.17 -29.06
N VAL A 201 -1.26 31.34 -28.09
CA VAL A 201 -0.20 31.69 -27.13
C VAL A 201 1.11 30.96 -27.46
N SER A 202 1.83 31.47 -28.46
CA SER A 202 3.24 31.12 -28.68
C SER A 202 4.11 31.81 -27.62
N SER A 203 4.05 31.29 -26.39
CA SER A 203 4.90 31.72 -25.30
C SER A 203 5.94 30.64 -24.96
N LEU A 204 7.10 31.06 -24.46
CA LEU A 204 8.11 30.17 -23.89
C LEU A 204 7.53 29.20 -22.84
N SER A 205 6.44 29.59 -22.17
CA SER A 205 5.72 28.76 -21.19
C SER A 205 5.07 27.53 -21.82
N THR A 206 4.39 27.69 -22.96
CA THR A 206 3.75 26.58 -23.68
C THR A 206 4.78 25.57 -24.17
N ALA A 207 5.93 26.06 -24.65
CA ALA A 207 7.04 25.19 -25.06
C ALA A 207 7.66 24.41 -23.88
N GLN A 208 7.78 25.04 -22.70
CA GLN A 208 8.25 24.39 -21.48
C GLN A 208 7.27 23.33 -20.97
N GLU A 209 5.97 23.59 -21.04
CA GLU A 209 4.94 22.62 -20.66
C GLU A 209 4.91 21.43 -21.64
N ALA A 210 5.04 21.68 -22.95
CA ALA A 210 5.16 20.63 -23.96
C ALA A 210 6.42 19.79 -23.75
N GLN A 211 7.55 20.43 -23.45
CA GLN A 211 8.79 19.73 -23.10
C GLN A 211 8.60 18.88 -21.84
N ALA A 212 7.96 19.41 -20.79
CA ALA A 212 7.69 18.67 -19.57
C ALA A 212 6.76 17.47 -19.82
N VAL A 213 5.76 17.57 -20.70
CA VAL A 213 4.92 16.44 -21.11
C VAL A 213 5.77 15.35 -21.75
N VAL A 214 6.60 15.72 -22.72
CA VAL A 214 7.46 14.75 -23.44
C VAL A 214 8.47 14.09 -22.50
N GLU A 215 9.14 14.86 -21.65
CA GLU A 215 10.11 14.33 -20.69
C GLU A 215 9.47 13.39 -19.67
N ASN A 216 8.32 13.76 -19.10
CA ASN A 216 7.60 12.90 -18.16
C ASN A 216 7.05 11.64 -18.83
N PHE A 217 6.64 11.72 -20.10
CA PHE A 217 6.20 10.55 -20.87
C PHE A 217 7.35 9.59 -21.15
N ILE A 218 8.51 10.10 -21.60
CA ILE A 218 9.71 9.28 -21.84
C ILE A 218 10.15 8.61 -20.54
N ALA A 219 10.23 9.36 -19.43
CA ALA A 219 10.59 8.82 -18.13
C ALA A 219 9.61 7.73 -17.66
N ASN A 220 8.30 7.93 -17.85
CA ASN A 220 7.28 6.94 -17.53
C ASN A 220 7.45 5.65 -18.36
N ARG A 221 7.78 5.78 -19.65
CA ARG A 221 7.98 4.65 -20.54
C ARG A 221 9.27 3.88 -20.25
N GLU A 222 10.37 4.58 -19.97
CA GLU A 222 11.62 3.94 -19.55
C GLU A 222 11.43 3.15 -18.24
N MET A 223 10.62 3.69 -17.31
CA MET A 223 10.25 2.99 -16.08
C MET A 223 9.40 1.75 -16.37
N TRP A 224 8.44 1.86 -17.29
CA TRP A 224 7.61 0.74 -17.70
C TRP A 224 8.41 -0.39 -18.36
N ASP A 225 9.32 -0.05 -19.26
CA ASP A 225 10.18 -1.02 -19.97
C ASP A 225 11.09 -1.78 -18.99
N GLU A 226 11.56 -1.11 -17.93
CA GLU A 226 12.36 -1.71 -16.86
C GLU A 226 11.56 -2.75 -16.05
N LEU A 227 10.30 -2.44 -15.76
CA LEU A 227 9.37 -3.33 -15.03
C LEU A 227 8.98 -4.54 -15.87
N GLU A 228 8.72 -4.33 -17.17
CA GLU A 228 8.43 -5.40 -18.12
C GLU A 228 9.63 -6.33 -18.30
N TYR A 229 10.84 -5.77 -18.38
CA TYR A 229 12.06 -6.56 -18.42
C TYR A 229 12.30 -7.36 -17.14
N TYR A 230 12.02 -6.79 -15.96
CA TYR A 230 12.12 -7.52 -14.70
C TYR A 230 11.10 -8.65 -14.60
N ARG A 231 9.86 -8.44 -15.10
CA ARG A 231 8.85 -9.50 -15.20
C ARG A 231 9.37 -10.70 -16.00
N GLU A 232 10.06 -10.45 -17.11
CA GLU A 232 10.48 -11.50 -18.04
C GLU A 232 11.82 -12.15 -17.67
N ASN A 233 12.76 -11.39 -17.11
CA ASN A 233 14.14 -11.85 -16.90
C ASN A 233 14.50 -11.97 -15.41
N GLY A 234 13.67 -11.46 -14.50
CA GLY A 234 13.96 -11.42 -13.06
C GLY A 234 15.17 -10.57 -12.68
N LYS A 235 15.68 -9.74 -13.60
CA LYS A 235 16.88 -8.90 -13.41
C LYS A 235 16.57 -7.46 -13.76
N ILE A 236 17.18 -6.55 -13.03
CA ILE A 236 17.09 -5.10 -13.26
C ILE A 236 18.02 -4.77 -14.44
N LEU A 237 17.46 -4.22 -15.51
CA LEU A 237 18.14 -3.79 -16.74
C LEU A 237 19.03 -2.55 -16.49
N GLY A 238 18.62 -1.70 -15.55
CA GLY A 238 19.31 -0.48 -15.16
C GLY A 238 19.32 0.58 -16.25
N LYS A 239 18.32 0.64 -17.15
CA LYS A 239 18.24 1.71 -18.16
C LYS A 239 17.83 3.04 -17.53
N CYS A 240 16.87 3.00 -16.61
CA CYS A 240 16.43 4.16 -15.86
C CYS A 240 17.59 4.83 -15.09
N GLU A 241 17.84 6.11 -15.35
CA GLU A 241 18.87 6.90 -14.67
C GLU A 241 18.68 6.93 -13.14
N LYS A 242 17.43 6.81 -12.69
CA LYS A 242 17.05 6.69 -11.27
C LYS A 242 17.41 5.35 -10.63
N VAL A 243 17.35 4.25 -11.38
CA VAL A 243 17.76 2.92 -10.88
C VAL A 243 19.27 2.87 -10.70
N LYS A 244 20.00 3.49 -11.63
CA LYS A 244 21.46 3.66 -11.51
C LYS A 244 21.80 4.49 -10.28
N SER A 245 21.15 5.63 -10.08
CA SER A 245 21.43 6.52 -8.94
C SER A 245 20.99 5.94 -7.59
N LEU A 246 19.87 5.23 -7.49
CA LEU A 246 19.45 4.53 -6.27
C LEU A 246 20.38 3.36 -5.91
N SER A 247 20.87 2.61 -6.89
CA SER A 247 21.86 1.54 -6.64
C SER A 247 23.18 2.11 -6.13
N VAL A 248 23.59 3.26 -6.68
CA VAL A 248 24.78 3.99 -6.21
C VAL A 248 24.55 4.51 -4.79
N ARG A 249 23.40 5.10 -4.48
CA ARG A 249 23.09 5.64 -3.15
C ARG A 249 23.06 4.54 -2.07
N LYS A 250 22.36 3.42 -2.30
CA LYS A 250 22.38 2.24 -1.39
C LYS A 250 23.78 1.63 -1.23
N GLY A 251 24.58 1.65 -2.30
CA GLY A 251 25.98 1.19 -2.23
C GLY A 251 26.85 2.10 -1.35
N VAL A 252 26.55 3.40 -1.30
CA VAL A 252 27.28 4.39 -0.50
C VAL A 252 26.78 4.44 0.96
N GLU A 253 25.48 4.26 1.20
CA GLU A 253 24.90 4.18 2.56
C GLU A 253 25.51 3.05 3.41
N ASN A 254 25.86 1.92 2.80
CA ASN A 254 26.47 0.78 3.50
C ASN A 254 27.98 0.96 3.77
N LEU A 255 28.62 2.00 3.23
CA LEU A 255 30.05 2.24 3.42
C LEU A 255 30.33 2.92 4.77
N SER A 256 31.44 2.54 5.39
CA SER A 256 31.97 3.24 6.57
C SER A 256 32.40 4.67 6.21
N ASP A 257 32.45 5.59 7.16
CA ASP A 257 32.86 6.99 6.90
C ASP A 257 34.23 7.09 6.22
N ILE A 258 35.13 6.16 6.54
CA ILE A 258 36.46 6.05 5.93
C ILE A 258 36.36 5.63 4.46
N ASP A 259 35.47 4.68 4.16
CA ASP A 259 35.30 4.17 2.80
C ASP A 259 34.49 5.11 1.91
N ILE A 260 33.58 5.90 2.49
CA ILE A 260 32.91 7.03 1.82
C ILE A 260 33.93 8.07 1.37
N GLN A 261 34.87 8.46 2.23
CA GLN A 261 35.91 9.42 1.87
C GLN A 261 36.87 8.85 0.80
N LYS A 262 37.19 7.55 0.84
CA LYS A 262 37.95 6.88 -0.23
C LYS A 262 37.17 6.84 -1.54
N ALA A 263 35.86 6.56 -1.50
CA ALA A 263 34.99 6.55 -2.67
C ALA A 263 34.87 7.95 -3.30
N LEU A 264 34.78 9.01 -2.48
CA LEU A 264 34.81 10.41 -2.94
C LEU A 264 36.11 10.72 -3.70
N ASN A 265 37.25 10.36 -3.12
CA ASN A 265 38.56 10.59 -3.74
C ASN A 265 38.71 9.79 -5.04
N ASN A 266 38.17 8.56 -5.08
CA ASN A 266 38.15 7.73 -6.27
C ASN A 266 37.26 8.33 -7.39
N ALA A 267 36.06 8.81 -7.04
CA ALA A 267 35.16 9.47 -7.98
C ALA A 267 35.79 10.75 -8.57
N ARG A 268 36.43 11.58 -7.72
CA ARG A 268 37.17 12.78 -8.16
C ARG A 268 38.33 12.44 -9.08
N ALA A 269 39.10 11.40 -8.75
CA ALA A 269 40.22 10.95 -9.59
C ALA A 269 39.73 10.43 -10.96
N ASN A 270 38.62 9.68 -10.99
CA ASN A 270 38.04 9.20 -12.24
C ASN A 270 37.40 10.32 -13.07
N LEU A 271 36.81 11.34 -12.43
CA LEU A 271 36.34 12.52 -13.14
C LEU A 271 37.46 13.28 -13.82
N SER A 272 38.56 13.53 -13.11
CA SER A 272 39.72 14.18 -13.68
C SER A 272 40.29 13.38 -14.87
N LYS A 273 40.43 12.06 -14.73
CA LYS A 273 40.91 11.17 -15.81
C LYS A 273 39.99 11.17 -17.02
N ASN A 274 38.66 11.14 -16.83
CA ASN A 274 37.72 11.10 -17.94
C ASN A 274 37.53 12.48 -18.60
N LYS A 275 37.66 13.58 -17.84
CA LYS A 275 37.74 14.94 -18.40
C LYS A 275 38.99 15.11 -19.27
N ALA A 276 40.15 14.62 -18.82
CA ALA A 276 41.37 14.61 -19.65
C ALA A 276 41.21 13.75 -20.91
N LYS A 277 40.53 12.60 -20.83
CA LYS A 277 40.22 11.76 -22.01
C LYS A 277 39.24 12.44 -22.98
N LEU A 278 38.31 13.25 -22.46
CA LEU A 278 37.40 14.04 -23.29
C LEU A 278 38.16 15.12 -24.07
N GLU A 279 39.10 15.80 -23.44
CA GLU A 279 39.98 16.78 -24.11
C GLU A 279 40.91 16.10 -25.14
N GLN A 280 41.43 14.91 -24.83
CA GLN A 280 42.27 14.15 -25.76
C GLN A 280 41.49 13.49 -26.90
N ALA A 281 40.16 13.41 -26.83
CA ALA A 281 39.34 12.74 -27.84
C ALA A 281 39.27 13.50 -29.18
N GLY A 282 39.78 14.74 -29.27
CA GLY A 282 39.89 15.47 -30.53
C GLY A 282 38.53 15.69 -31.20
N ASP A 283 38.30 15.13 -32.40
CA ASP A 283 37.02 15.15 -33.14
C ASP A 283 36.32 13.78 -33.22
N ASP A 284 36.80 12.77 -32.51
CA ASP A 284 36.21 11.43 -32.52
C ASP A 284 34.92 11.40 -31.66
N GLU A 285 33.77 11.62 -32.30
CA GLU A 285 32.45 11.68 -31.65
C GLU A 285 32.15 10.46 -30.76
N LYS A 286 32.55 9.26 -31.16
CA LYS A 286 32.32 8.04 -30.37
C LYS A 286 33.13 8.06 -29.07
N LYS A 287 34.38 8.54 -29.12
CA LYS A 287 35.21 8.66 -27.92
C LYS A 287 34.72 9.80 -27.03
N LYS A 288 34.26 10.92 -27.59
CA LYS A 288 33.61 12.00 -26.85
C LYS A 288 32.35 11.53 -26.12
N ALA A 289 31.45 10.84 -26.81
CA ALA A 289 30.22 10.32 -26.22
C ALA A 289 30.48 9.33 -25.08
N SER A 290 31.46 8.43 -25.26
CA SER A 290 31.87 7.47 -24.22
C SER A 290 32.49 8.17 -23.01
N ALA A 291 33.36 9.16 -23.24
CA ALA A 291 33.96 9.95 -22.16
C ALA A 291 32.90 10.78 -21.40
N LEU A 292 31.95 11.41 -22.11
CA LEU A 292 30.84 12.16 -21.52
C LEU A 292 29.92 11.28 -20.67
N ALA A 293 29.55 10.09 -21.15
CA ALA A 293 28.73 9.15 -20.38
C ALA A 293 29.44 8.70 -19.09
N LEU A 294 30.76 8.49 -19.15
CA LEU A 294 31.56 8.17 -17.96
C LEU A 294 31.65 9.36 -17.01
N ILE A 295 31.80 10.59 -17.51
CA ILE A 295 31.79 11.80 -16.70
C ILE A 295 30.45 11.93 -15.97
N GLN A 296 29.32 11.83 -16.68
CA GLN A 296 27.99 11.88 -16.06
C GLN A 296 27.81 10.79 -14.98
N LYS A 297 28.28 9.56 -15.23
CA LYS A 297 28.26 8.49 -14.23
C LYS A 297 29.06 8.84 -12.96
N TRP A 298 30.25 9.40 -13.10
CA TRP A 298 31.07 9.75 -11.94
C TRP A 298 30.62 11.06 -11.26
N GLU A 299 30.03 12.01 -11.98
CA GLU A 299 29.40 13.22 -11.39
C GLU A 299 28.17 12.85 -10.56
N THR A 300 27.29 11.99 -11.08
CA THR A 300 26.14 11.47 -10.33
C THR A 300 26.59 10.67 -9.10
N THR A 301 27.66 9.88 -9.22
CA THR A 301 28.25 9.14 -8.09
C THR A 301 28.86 10.09 -7.06
N GLN A 302 29.60 11.11 -7.47
CA GLN A 302 30.18 12.11 -6.55
C GLN A 302 29.07 12.85 -5.80
N LYS A 303 28.02 13.29 -6.50
CA LYS A 303 26.90 14.02 -5.89
C LYS A 303 26.16 13.16 -4.86
N ALA A 304 25.94 11.87 -5.15
CA ALA A 304 25.34 10.94 -4.20
C ALA A 304 26.22 10.75 -2.94
N ILE A 305 27.55 10.69 -3.10
CA ILE A 305 28.50 10.59 -1.98
C ILE A 305 28.50 11.87 -1.13
N GLU A 306 28.48 13.05 -1.76
CA GLU A 306 28.45 14.33 -1.05
C GLU A 306 27.12 14.55 -0.31
N GLU A 307 25.98 14.16 -0.88
CA GLU A 307 24.67 14.15 -0.21
C GLU A 307 24.66 13.24 1.03
N GLU A 308 25.28 12.05 0.95
CA GLU A 308 25.38 11.12 2.08
C GLU A 308 26.31 11.66 3.19
N ILE A 309 27.45 12.28 2.83
CA ILE A 309 28.34 12.93 3.80
C ILE A 309 27.60 14.04 4.55
N GLU A 310 26.83 14.88 3.84
CA GLU A 310 26.03 15.94 4.46
C GLU A 310 24.89 15.38 5.33
N ALA A 311 24.28 14.27 4.95
CA ALA A 311 23.28 13.60 5.77
C ALA A 311 23.87 13.05 7.08
N ARG A 312 25.11 12.52 7.04
CA ARG A 312 25.82 12.03 8.24
C ARG A 312 26.29 13.15 9.16
N LYS A 313 26.68 14.31 8.63
CA LYS A 313 27.05 15.49 9.44
C LYS A 313 25.87 16.14 10.15
N LYS A 314 24.64 15.95 9.65
CA LYS A 314 23.41 16.50 10.23
C LYS A 314 22.76 15.60 11.28
N LYS A 315 23.24 14.36 11.44
CA LYS A 315 22.90 13.46 12.55
C LYS A 315 23.83 13.69 13.73
#